data_AF-A0A3R8QE17-F1
#
_entry.id   AF-A0A3R8QE17-F1
#
_cell.length_a   1.000
_cell.length_b   1.000
_cell.length_c   1.000
_cell.angle_alpha   90.00
_cell.angle_beta   90.00
_cell.angle_gamma   90.00
#
_symmetry.space_group_name_H-M   'P 1'
#
loop_
_entity.id
_entity.type
_entity.pdbx_description
1 polymer ?
#
loop_
_entity_poly.entity_id
_entity_poly.type
_entity_poly.pdbx_seq_one_letter_code
_entity_poly.pdbx_strand_id
1 'polypeptide(L)'
;MSPTPDTTTAEINRLHEEAWQCCHASREALHGALVAAWHAGRLLLSEKKRVNHTMGIGAWLHWLKANFKGTVRTAQRYIRLAQSVPDVELLRGMSLRQAYARLGIATEPKTPGKRRLRHRLPVHLVLANKLVRALKRPTESASDEQREAYQRDLRALYEKLRLWFDSPPTRRRIENSGVVPGSCKP
;
A
#
# COMPACT_ATOMS: atom_id res chain seq x y z
N MET A 1 2.92 -42.66 -19.86
CA MET A 1 4.38 -42.90 -19.87
C MET A 1 4.95 -42.15 -18.69
N SER A 2 5.42 -42.86 -17.67
CA SER A 2 6.03 -42.24 -16.48
C SER A 2 7.46 -41.82 -16.83
N PRO A 3 7.90 -40.59 -16.50
CA PRO A 3 9.25 -40.16 -16.79
C PRO A 3 10.25 -41.01 -15.98
N THR A 4 11.31 -41.46 -16.64
CA THR A 4 12.43 -42.14 -15.97
C THR A 4 13.12 -41.19 -14.98
N PRO A 5 13.66 -41.69 -13.85
CA PRO A 5 14.29 -40.84 -12.83
C PRO A 5 15.44 -40.00 -13.41
N ASP A 6 16.21 -40.55 -14.35
CA ASP A 6 17.33 -39.85 -15.00
C ASP A 6 16.86 -38.64 -15.84
N THR A 7 15.73 -38.76 -16.53
CA THR A 7 15.12 -37.64 -17.27
C THR A 7 14.54 -36.58 -16.34
N THR A 8 14.07 -36.97 -15.15
CA THR A 8 13.54 -36.03 -14.16
C THR A 8 14.67 -35.22 -13.53
N THR A 9 15.78 -35.86 -13.13
CA THR A 9 16.95 -35.18 -12.58
C THR A 9 17.60 -34.25 -13.60
N ALA A 10 17.70 -34.66 -14.87
CA ALA A 10 18.22 -33.82 -15.94
C ALA A 10 17.36 -32.55 -16.13
N GLU A 11 16.04 -32.70 -16.13
CA GLU A 11 15.11 -31.57 -16.25
C GLU A 11 15.18 -30.62 -15.04
N ILE A 12 15.29 -31.17 -13.81
CA ILE A 12 15.49 -30.36 -12.59
C ILE A 12 16.75 -29.51 -12.70
N ASN A 13 17.86 -30.11 -13.13
CA ASN A 13 19.13 -29.38 -13.28
C ASN A 13 19.05 -28.33 -14.39
N ARG A 14 18.38 -28.62 -15.52
CA ARG A 14 18.14 -27.63 -16.58
C ARG A 14 17.37 -26.42 -16.05
N LEU A 15 16.26 -26.67 -15.34
CA LEU A 15 15.43 -25.61 -14.75
C LEU A 15 16.18 -24.83 -13.65
N HIS A 16 17.05 -25.48 -12.88
CA HIS A 16 17.90 -24.81 -11.90
C HIS A 16 18.87 -23.82 -12.57
N GLU A 17 19.54 -24.25 -13.65
CA GLU A 17 20.44 -23.38 -14.42
C GLU A 17 19.70 -22.21 -15.05
N GLU A 18 18.53 -22.45 -15.65
CA GLU A 18 17.67 -21.39 -16.18
C GLU A 18 17.29 -20.37 -15.09
N ALA A 19 16.87 -20.84 -13.91
CA ALA A 19 16.54 -20.00 -12.78
C ALA A 19 17.75 -19.18 -12.28
N TRP A 20 18.93 -19.81 -12.20
CA TRP A 20 20.18 -19.14 -11.81
C TRP A 20 20.55 -18.03 -12.80
N GLN A 21 20.49 -18.30 -14.10
CA GLN A 21 20.75 -17.31 -15.15
C GLN A 21 19.78 -16.13 -15.08
N CYS A 22 18.48 -16.41 -14.92
CA CYS A 22 17.46 -15.37 -14.76
C CYS A 22 17.70 -14.51 -13.51
N CYS A 23 18.09 -15.13 -12.40
CA CYS A 23 18.42 -14.42 -11.17
C CYS A 23 19.66 -13.53 -11.33
N HIS A 24 20.69 -14.04 -12.00
CA HIS A 24 21.91 -13.28 -12.27
C HIS A 24 21.61 -12.07 -13.16
N ALA A 25 20.93 -12.27 -14.29
CA ALA A 25 20.56 -11.19 -15.21
C ALA A 25 19.68 -10.12 -14.53
N SER A 26 18.73 -10.55 -13.69
CA SER A 26 17.87 -9.64 -12.91
C SER A 26 18.68 -8.80 -11.93
N ARG A 27 19.65 -9.40 -11.22
CA ARG A 27 20.53 -8.69 -10.28
C ARG A 27 21.37 -7.63 -10.99
N GLU A 28 21.96 -7.98 -12.13
CA GLU A 28 22.74 -7.04 -12.94
C GLU A 28 21.89 -5.87 -13.44
N ALA A 29 20.68 -6.14 -13.94
CA ALA A 29 19.76 -5.09 -14.38
C ALA A 29 19.34 -4.16 -13.23
N LEU A 30 19.07 -4.72 -12.04
CA LEU A 30 18.73 -3.96 -10.84
C LEU A 30 19.90 -3.08 -10.38
N HIS A 31 21.13 -3.60 -10.45
CA HIS A 31 22.33 -2.85 -10.12
C HIS A 31 22.58 -1.72 -11.14
N GLY A 32 22.46 -2.01 -12.45
CA GLY A 32 22.57 -0.99 -13.50
C GLY A 32 21.56 0.15 -13.32
N ALA A 33 20.31 -0.16 -12.93
CA ALA A 33 19.31 0.84 -12.60
C ALA A 33 19.68 1.69 -11.38
N LEU A 34 20.29 1.09 -10.35
CA LEU A 34 20.79 1.80 -9.18
C LEU A 34 21.95 2.75 -9.53
N VAL A 35 22.90 2.29 -10.34
CA VAL A 35 24.03 3.08 -10.83
C VAL A 35 23.53 4.29 -11.63
N ALA A 36 22.61 4.07 -12.57
CA ALA A 36 21.99 5.15 -13.34
C ALA A 36 21.27 6.17 -12.45
N ALA A 37 20.52 5.72 -11.45
CA ALA A 37 19.84 6.58 -10.49
C ALA A 37 20.82 7.43 -9.65
N TRP A 38 21.93 6.84 -9.23
CA TRP A 38 22.99 7.54 -8.50
C TRP A 38 23.67 8.61 -9.38
N HIS A 39 24.05 8.28 -10.61
CA HIS A 39 24.61 9.25 -11.56
C HIS A 39 23.64 10.40 -11.87
N ALA A 40 22.36 10.08 -12.12
CA ALA A 40 21.33 11.10 -12.30
C ALA A 40 21.23 12.02 -11.08
N GLY A 41 21.34 11.46 -9.87
CA GLY A 41 21.38 12.23 -8.63
C GLY A 41 22.53 13.22 -8.55
N ARG A 42 23.73 12.83 -9.00
CA ARG A 42 24.91 13.72 -9.06
C ARG A 42 24.69 14.87 -10.04
N LEU A 43 24.18 14.58 -11.24
CA LEU A 43 23.87 15.60 -12.24
C LEU A 43 22.76 16.55 -11.78
N LEU A 44 21.72 16.02 -11.11
CA LEU A 44 20.67 16.84 -10.52
C LEU A 44 21.21 17.76 -9.41
N LEU A 45 22.23 17.33 -8.65
CA LEU A 45 22.88 18.16 -7.64
C LEU A 45 23.64 19.32 -8.28
N SER A 46 24.39 19.09 -9.35
CA SER A 46 25.11 20.14 -10.08
C SER A 46 24.13 21.13 -10.74
N GLU A 47 23.10 20.62 -11.39
CA GLU A 47 22.07 21.46 -12.01
C GLU A 47 21.29 22.28 -10.98
N LYS A 48 20.97 21.71 -9.82
CA LYS A 48 20.31 22.46 -8.74
C LYS A 48 21.15 23.65 -8.29
N LYS A 49 22.47 23.49 -8.16
CA LYS A 49 23.38 24.59 -7.82
C LYS A 49 23.39 25.65 -8.92
N ARG A 50 23.53 25.24 -10.18
CA ARG A 50 23.56 26.13 -11.35
C ARG A 50 22.27 26.94 -11.48
N VAL A 51 21.11 26.30 -11.37
CA VAL A 51 19.79 26.95 -11.46
C VAL A 51 19.60 27.96 -10.33
N ASN A 52 19.95 27.59 -9.09
CA ASN A 52 19.84 28.52 -7.96
C ASN A 52 20.74 29.75 -8.15
N HIS A 53 21.92 29.59 -8.74
CA HIS A 53 22.85 30.70 -9.00
C HIS A 53 22.39 31.59 -10.16
N THR A 54 21.85 31.00 -11.23
CA THR A 54 21.53 31.72 -12.47
C THR A 54 20.12 32.33 -12.44
N MET A 55 19.15 31.63 -11.85
CA MET A 55 17.72 31.95 -11.91
C MET A 55 17.11 32.32 -10.55
N GLY A 56 17.92 32.29 -9.48
CA GLY A 56 17.49 32.63 -8.13
C GLY A 56 16.76 31.51 -7.38
N ILE A 57 16.43 31.80 -6.12
CA ILE A 57 15.79 30.87 -5.19
C ILE A 57 14.35 30.59 -5.66
N GLY A 58 14.00 29.31 -5.83
CA GLY A 58 12.65 28.87 -6.23
C GLY A 58 12.49 28.49 -7.71
N ALA A 59 13.45 28.86 -8.57
CA ALA A 59 13.45 28.47 -9.98
C ALA A 59 13.66 26.94 -10.19
N TRP A 60 14.26 26.26 -9.22
CA TRP A 60 14.56 24.83 -9.28
C TRP A 60 13.34 23.95 -9.62
N LEU A 61 12.19 24.20 -9.00
CA LEU A 61 10.99 23.37 -9.24
C LEU A 61 10.45 23.53 -10.67
N HIS A 62 10.50 24.75 -11.21
CA HIS A 62 10.09 25.04 -12.57
C HIS A 62 11.05 24.40 -13.57
N TRP A 63 12.36 24.55 -13.36
CA TRP A 63 13.37 23.89 -14.17
C TRP A 63 13.20 22.38 -14.16
N LEU A 64 12.99 21.79 -12.98
CA LEU A 64 12.82 20.34 -12.84
C LEU A 64 11.59 19.84 -13.59
N LYS A 65 10.47 20.57 -13.54
CA LYS A 65 9.25 20.22 -14.28
C LYS A 65 9.45 20.26 -15.80
N ALA A 66 10.27 21.18 -16.29
CA ALA A 66 10.55 21.32 -17.73
C ALA A 66 11.60 20.34 -18.25
N ASN A 67 12.60 19.96 -17.43
CA ASN A 67 13.80 19.26 -17.90
C ASN A 67 13.93 17.81 -17.37
N PHE A 68 13.23 17.43 -16.30
CA PHE A 68 13.31 16.09 -15.73
C PHE A 68 12.03 15.31 -16.00
N LYS A 69 12.17 14.13 -16.62
CA LYS A 69 11.04 13.26 -16.99
C LYS A 69 10.37 12.58 -15.77
N GLY A 70 11.03 12.58 -14.63
CA GLY A 70 10.50 11.98 -13.39
C GLY A 70 9.77 12.98 -12.50
N THR A 71 9.23 12.49 -11.39
CA THR A 71 8.59 13.36 -10.40
C THR A 71 9.62 14.14 -9.58
N VAL A 72 9.21 15.26 -8.99
CA VAL A 72 10.03 16.01 -8.02
C VAL A 72 10.55 15.10 -6.91
N ARG A 73 9.70 14.18 -6.44
CA ARG A 73 10.06 13.22 -5.39
C ARG A 73 11.11 12.22 -5.85
N THR A 74 11.05 11.77 -7.10
CA THR A 74 12.08 10.90 -7.69
C THR A 74 13.42 11.61 -7.76
N ALA A 75 13.43 12.87 -8.25
CA ALA A 75 14.66 13.67 -8.30
C ALA A 75 15.27 13.86 -6.91
N GLN A 76 14.44 14.18 -5.90
CA GLN A 76 14.90 14.30 -4.51
C GLN A 76 15.52 13.00 -3.99
N ARG A 77 14.94 11.84 -4.31
CA ARG A 77 15.50 10.53 -3.92
C ARG A 77 16.84 10.26 -4.60
N TYR A 78 16.96 10.55 -5.89
CA TYR A 78 18.23 10.41 -6.62
C TYR A 78 19.30 11.34 -6.05
N ILE A 79 18.96 12.60 -5.78
CA ILE A 79 19.89 13.55 -5.13
C ILE A 79 20.32 13.02 -3.76
N ARG A 80 19.39 12.56 -2.91
CA ARG A 80 19.73 12.00 -1.60
C ARG A 80 20.62 10.76 -1.72
N LEU A 81 20.31 9.85 -2.64
CA LEU A 81 21.13 8.67 -2.92
C LEU A 81 22.57 9.06 -3.27
N ALA A 82 22.74 10.03 -4.17
CA ALA A 82 24.04 10.53 -4.58
C ALA A 82 24.81 11.27 -3.47
N GLN A 83 24.10 11.91 -2.55
CA GLN A 83 24.71 12.59 -1.40
C GLN A 83 25.12 11.63 -0.28
N SER A 84 24.34 10.57 -0.08
CA SER A 84 24.57 9.62 1.03
C SER A 84 25.68 8.61 0.76
N VAL A 85 26.05 8.39 -0.51
CA VAL A 85 27.01 7.36 -0.90
C VAL A 85 28.06 7.94 -1.84
N PRO A 86 29.36 7.93 -1.46
CA PRO A 86 30.43 8.46 -2.29
C PRO A 86 30.75 7.55 -3.49
N ASP A 87 30.55 6.23 -3.32
CA ASP A 87 30.81 5.22 -4.33
C ASP A 87 29.66 4.20 -4.40
N VAL A 88 29.05 4.09 -5.59
CA VAL A 88 27.89 3.22 -5.83
C VAL A 88 28.23 1.73 -5.76
N GLU A 89 29.51 1.37 -5.87
CA GLU A 89 29.98 -0.01 -5.73
C GLU A 89 29.72 -0.56 -4.31
N LEU A 90 29.62 0.30 -3.30
CA LEU A 90 29.23 -0.08 -1.94
C LEU A 90 27.80 -0.66 -1.84
N LEU A 91 27.00 -0.46 -2.90
CA LEU A 91 25.65 -0.96 -3.03
C LEU A 91 25.54 -2.07 -4.09
N ARG A 92 26.67 -2.66 -4.51
CA ARG A 92 26.69 -3.78 -5.46
C ARG A 92 25.80 -4.92 -4.97
N GLY A 93 25.05 -5.50 -5.91
CA GLY A 93 24.08 -6.57 -5.62
C GLY A 93 22.78 -6.11 -4.95
N MET A 94 22.60 -4.80 -4.67
CA MET A 94 21.33 -4.26 -4.17
C MET A 94 20.46 -3.72 -5.31
N SER A 95 19.16 -3.88 -5.15
CA SER A 95 18.16 -3.12 -5.91
C SER A 95 18.03 -1.68 -5.39
N LEU A 96 17.50 -0.80 -6.23
CA LEU A 96 17.20 0.59 -5.85
C LEU A 96 16.36 0.72 -4.58
N ARG A 97 15.39 -0.19 -4.38
CA ARG A 97 14.54 -0.21 -3.17
C ARG A 97 15.33 -0.62 -1.92
N GLN A 98 16.20 -1.62 -2.03
CA GLN A 98 17.05 -2.05 -0.92
C GLN A 98 18.06 -0.95 -0.55
N ALA A 99 18.67 -0.30 -1.54
CA ALA A 99 19.55 0.85 -1.32
C ALA A 99 18.83 1.98 -0.57
N TYR A 100 17.62 2.35 -1.00
CA TYR A 100 16.83 3.36 -0.29
C TYR A 100 16.49 2.95 1.15
N ALA A 101 16.08 1.70 1.37
CA ALA A 101 15.79 1.20 2.72
C ALA A 101 17.03 1.25 3.62
N ARG A 102 18.19 0.80 3.11
CA ARG A 102 19.47 0.83 3.84
C ARG A 102 19.90 2.25 4.21
N LEU A 103 19.69 3.21 3.31
CA LEU A 103 20.07 4.62 3.50
C LEU A 103 19.00 5.44 4.25
N GLY A 104 17.90 4.82 4.70
CA GLY A 104 16.79 5.54 5.33
C GLY A 104 16.09 6.53 4.39
N ILE A 105 16.27 6.41 3.07
CA ILE A 105 15.58 7.24 2.08
C ILE A 105 14.15 6.73 1.98
N ALA A 106 13.21 7.49 2.54
CA ALA A 106 11.80 7.12 2.60
C ALA A 106 11.22 6.75 1.22
N THR A 107 11.20 5.46 0.92
CA THR A 107 10.23 4.85 0.02
C THR A 107 8.95 4.76 0.82
N GLU A 108 8.11 5.81 0.74
CA GLU A 108 6.77 5.74 1.32
C GLU A 108 6.17 4.37 1.02
N PRO A 109 5.67 3.65 2.03
CA PRO A 109 4.86 2.49 1.74
C PRO A 109 3.78 2.99 0.78
N LYS A 110 3.51 2.24 -0.31
CA LYS A 110 2.26 2.40 -1.05
C LYS A 110 1.20 2.43 0.04
N THR A 111 0.64 3.61 0.32
CA THR A 111 -0.46 3.70 1.27
C THR A 111 -1.49 2.73 0.70
N PRO A 112 -1.94 1.72 1.48
CA PRO A 112 -2.99 0.84 1.00
C PRO A 112 -4.08 1.79 0.52
N GLY A 113 -4.36 1.73 -0.79
CA GLY A 113 -5.11 2.77 -1.47
C GLY A 113 -6.32 3.07 -0.62
N LYS A 114 -6.54 4.35 -0.25
CA LYS A 114 -7.75 4.78 0.46
C LYS A 114 -8.96 4.57 -0.45
N ARG A 115 -9.28 3.33 -0.82
CA ARG A 115 -10.64 2.90 -1.06
C ARG A 115 -11.27 2.98 0.32
N ARG A 116 -11.71 4.20 0.69
CA ARG A 116 -12.80 4.32 1.66
C ARG A 116 -13.85 3.34 1.16
N LEU A 117 -14.25 2.37 1.99
CA LEU A 117 -15.42 1.57 1.71
C LEU A 117 -16.50 2.57 1.25
N ARG A 118 -16.99 2.44 0.01
CA ARG A 118 -17.91 3.43 -0.59
C ARG A 118 -19.16 3.60 0.26
N HIS A 119 -19.43 2.64 1.13
CA HIS A 119 -20.55 2.61 2.04
C HIS A 119 -20.04 2.67 3.47
N ARG A 120 -20.50 3.67 4.22
CA ARG A 120 -20.33 3.68 5.68
C ARG A 120 -21.12 2.50 6.24
N LEU A 121 -20.51 1.75 7.15
CA LEU A 121 -21.22 0.70 7.88
C LEU A 121 -22.40 1.35 8.64
N PRO A 122 -23.60 0.76 8.56
CA PRO A 122 -24.72 1.16 9.40
C PRO A 122 -24.34 1.19 10.88
N VAL A 123 -24.86 2.18 11.62
CA VAL A 123 -24.49 2.48 13.01
C VAL A 123 -24.63 1.25 13.93
N HIS A 124 -25.67 0.44 13.75
CA HIS A 124 -25.91 -0.76 14.55
C HIS A 124 -24.80 -1.81 14.40
N LEU A 125 -24.21 -1.98 13.20
CA LEU A 125 -23.10 -2.91 12.99
C LEU A 125 -21.81 -2.44 13.69
N VAL A 126 -21.60 -1.13 13.75
CA VAL A 126 -20.46 -0.55 14.48
C VAL A 126 -20.65 -0.74 15.99
N LEU A 127 -21.86 -0.52 16.49
CA LEU A 127 -22.20 -0.71 17.91
C LEU A 127 -22.11 -2.19 18.33
N ALA A 128 -22.63 -3.11 17.52
CA ALA A 128 -22.52 -4.56 17.78
C ALA A 128 -21.05 -5.01 17.86
N ASN A 129 -20.20 -4.57 16.92
CA ASN A 129 -18.77 -4.87 16.98
C ASN A 129 -18.07 -4.28 18.20
N LYS A 130 -18.45 -3.08 18.64
CA LYS A 130 -17.94 -2.47 19.87
C LYS A 130 -18.35 -3.29 21.10
N LEU A 131 -19.60 -3.75 21.17
CA LEU A 131 -20.11 -4.61 22.24
C LEU A 131 -19.32 -5.92 22.32
N VAL A 132 -19.14 -6.61 21.18
CA VAL A 132 -18.37 -7.86 21.11
C VAL A 132 -16.93 -7.65 21.60
N ARG A 133 -16.30 -6.53 21.24
CA ARG A 133 -14.94 -6.22 21.72
C ARG A 133 -14.89 -5.86 23.20
N ALA A 134 -15.89 -5.17 23.70
CA ALA A 134 -16.01 -4.84 25.12
C ALA A 134 -16.18 -6.11 25.97
N LEU A 135 -17.02 -7.05 25.51
CA LEU A 135 -17.24 -8.34 26.18
C LEU A 135 -16.04 -9.30 26.07
N LYS A 136 -15.27 -9.23 24.97
CA LYS A 136 -14.06 -10.06 24.78
C LYS A 136 -12.82 -9.56 25.50
N ARG A 137 -12.80 -8.30 25.97
CA ARG A 137 -11.68 -7.81 26.77
C ARG A 137 -11.73 -8.52 28.13
N PRO A 138 -10.71 -9.29 28.53
CA PRO A 138 -10.69 -9.85 29.86
C PRO A 138 -10.55 -8.70 30.85
N THR A 139 -11.55 -8.53 31.71
CA THR A 139 -11.53 -7.53 32.78
C THR A 139 -10.67 -8.08 33.92
N GLU A 140 -9.36 -8.19 33.69
CA GLU A 140 -8.42 -8.96 34.53
C GLU A 140 -8.27 -8.44 35.97
N SER A 141 -8.84 -7.28 36.31
CA SER A 141 -8.73 -6.65 37.63
C SER A 141 -10.07 -6.15 38.23
N ALA A 142 -11.21 -6.47 37.63
CA ALA A 142 -12.51 -6.09 38.20
C ALA A 142 -13.04 -7.18 39.14
N SER A 143 -13.49 -6.75 40.33
CA SER A 143 -14.25 -7.58 41.28
C SER A 143 -15.50 -8.16 40.60
N ASP A 144 -15.97 -9.33 41.02
CA ASP A 144 -17.12 -10.00 40.43
C ASP A 144 -18.38 -9.10 40.44
N GLU A 145 -18.55 -8.29 41.49
CA GLU A 145 -19.62 -7.29 41.59
C GLU A 145 -19.52 -6.20 40.50
N GLN A 146 -18.30 -5.76 40.16
CA GLN A 146 -18.06 -4.76 39.13
C GLN A 146 -18.27 -5.35 37.72
N ARG A 147 -17.93 -6.63 37.54
CA ARG A 147 -18.20 -7.36 36.29
C ARG A 147 -19.70 -7.54 36.07
N GLU A 148 -20.44 -7.89 37.11
CA GLU A 148 -21.90 -8.00 37.02
C GLU A 148 -22.59 -6.65 36.78
N ALA A 149 -22.16 -5.58 37.46
CA ALA A 149 -22.67 -4.23 37.23
C ALA A 149 -22.41 -3.81 35.77
N TYR A 150 -21.19 -4.03 35.27
CA TYR A 150 -20.82 -3.76 33.89
C TYR A 150 -21.66 -4.56 32.88
N GLN A 151 -21.95 -5.83 33.15
CA GLN A 151 -22.83 -6.66 32.32
C GLN A 151 -24.29 -6.18 32.34
N ARG A 152 -24.80 -5.74 33.50
CA ARG A 152 -26.14 -5.15 33.62
C ARG A 152 -26.25 -3.87 32.79
N ASP A 153 -25.23 -3.00 32.80
CA ASP A 153 -25.21 -1.78 32.01
C ASP A 153 -25.19 -2.06 30.49
N LEU A 154 -24.41 -3.06 30.07
CA LEU A 154 -24.35 -3.48 28.67
C LEU A 154 -25.62 -4.19 28.18
N ARG A 155 -26.44 -4.76 29.09
CA ARG A 155 -27.71 -5.42 28.74
C ARG A 155 -28.70 -4.44 28.11
N ALA A 156 -28.79 -3.21 28.61
CA ALA A 156 -29.68 -2.19 28.02
C ALA A 156 -29.28 -1.82 26.59
N LEU A 157 -27.97 -1.83 26.28
CA LEU A 157 -27.45 -1.62 24.93
C LEU A 157 -27.73 -2.82 24.02
N TYR A 158 -27.60 -4.04 24.54
CA TYR A 158 -27.93 -5.27 23.83
C TYR A 158 -29.40 -5.32 23.43
N GLU A 159 -30.34 -5.01 24.33
CA GLU A 159 -31.78 -5.01 24.01
C GLU A 159 -32.14 -4.01 22.89
N LYS A 160 -31.52 -2.83 22.89
CA LYS A 160 -31.69 -1.85 21.80
C LYS A 160 -31.17 -2.35 20.46
N LEU A 161 -30.04 -3.06 20.45
CA LEU A 161 -29.49 -3.68 19.24
C LEU A 161 -30.36 -4.86 18.79
N ARG A 162 -30.83 -5.67 19.72
CA ARG A 162 -31.69 -6.82 19.48
C ARG A 162 -32.94 -6.43 18.69
N LEU A 163 -33.61 -5.33 19.05
CA LEU A 163 -34.76 -4.81 18.31
C LEU A 163 -34.48 -4.52 16.82
N TRP A 164 -33.23 -4.22 16.45
CA TRP A 164 -32.85 -3.95 15.07
C TRP A 164 -32.56 -5.23 14.27
N PHE A 165 -32.25 -6.33 14.95
CA PHE A 165 -31.98 -7.64 14.33
C PHE A 165 -33.19 -8.58 14.38
N ASP A 166 -34.05 -8.44 15.39
CA ASP A 166 -35.29 -9.23 15.58
C ASP A 166 -36.51 -8.61 14.89
N SER A 167 -36.38 -7.39 14.35
CA SER A 167 -37.41 -6.85 13.45
C SER A 167 -37.48 -7.75 12.21
N PRO A 168 -38.63 -8.39 11.90
CA PRO A 168 -38.75 -9.14 10.66
C PRO A 168 -38.45 -8.20 9.50
N PRO A 169 -37.89 -8.67 8.37
CA PRO A 169 -37.68 -7.83 7.21
C PRO A 169 -39.04 -7.32 6.76
N THR A 170 -39.42 -6.12 7.21
CA THR A 170 -40.52 -5.38 6.64
C THR A 170 -40.09 -5.17 5.21
N ARG A 171 -40.77 -5.87 4.28
CA ARG A 171 -40.65 -5.65 2.84
C ARG A 171 -40.68 -4.15 2.62
N ARG A 172 -39.52 -3.52 2.49
CA ARG A 172 -39.43 -2.20 1.89
C ARG A 172 -39.84 -2.44 0.46
N ARG A 173 -41.12 -2.19 0.21
CA ARG A 173 -41.72 -2.07 -1.09
C ARG A 173 -40.82 -1.12 -1.87
N ILE A 174 -39.95 -1.72 -2.68
CA ILE A 174 -39.33 -1.02 -3.78
C ILE A 174 -40.51 -0.79 -4.72
N GLU A 175 -41.25 0.29 -4.52
CA GLU A 175 -42.02 0.91 -5.59
C GLU A 175 -40.97 1.45 -6.56
N ASN A 176 -40.45 0.53 -7.38
CA ASN A 176 -39.76 0.87 -8.59
C ASN A 176 -40.77 1.63 -9.44
N SER A 177 -40.51 2.93 -9.54
CA SER A 177 -41.00 3.82 -10.55
C SER A 177 -41.05 3.08 -11.88
N GLY A 178 -42.28 2.78 -12.31
CA GLY A 178 -42.55 2.13 -13.58
C GLY A 178 -41.95 2.95 -14.70
N VAL A 179 -41.03 2.31 -15.43
CA VAL A 179 -40.61 2.65 -16.77
C VAL A 179 -41.86 2.90 -17.62
N VAL A 180 -41.91 4.08 -18.24
CA VAL A 180 -42.90 4.44 -19.27
C VAL A 180 -42.62 3.64 -20.53
N PRO A 181 -43.56 2.84 -21.06
CA PRO A 181 -43.56 2.49 -22.47
C PRO A 181 -44.46 3.47 -23.21
N GLY A 182 -43.84 4.33 -24.02
CA GLY A 182 -44.57 5.07 -25.05
C GLY A 182 -45.07 4.12 -26.12
N SER A 183 -46.37 4.19 -26.44
CA SER A 183 -46.91 3.89 -27.76
C SER A 183 -48.28 4.52 -27.95
N CYS A 184 -48.36 5.36 -28.99
CA CYS A 184 -49.47 5.61 -29.94
C CYS A 184 -50.78 4.84 -29.70
N LYS A 185 -52.01 5.35 -29.87
CA LYS A 185 -52.65 6.35 -30.77
C LYS A 185 -54.16 6.42 -30.36
N PRO A 186 -55.08 7.23 -30.93
CA PRO A 186 -55.25 7.66 -32.34
C PRO A 186 -54.87 9.11 -32.62
#